data_AF-A0A401PU45-F1
#
_entry.id   AF-A0A401PU45-F1
#
_cell.length_a   1.000
_cell.length_b   1.000
_cell.length_c   1.000
_cell.angle_alpha   90.00
_cell.angle_beta   90.00
_cell.angle_gamma   90.00
#
_symmetry.space_group_name_H-M   'P 1'
#
loop_
_entity.id
_entity.type
_entity.pdbx_description
1 polymer ?
#
loop_
_entity_poly.entity_id
_entity_poly.type
_entity_poly.pdbx_seq_one_letter_code
_entity_poly.pdbx_strand_id
1 'polypeptide(L)'
;MWTILITILWVSISAQPSEGGTLTTQRGIPCPRVHGDGWKVQNQEQYANISGFNLLRRFSLFKTPAVKKIKNPTGSLIVKLGKLSLVRPTE
;
A
#
# COMPACT_ATOMS: atom_id res chain seq x y z
N MET A 1 -18.03 21.23 -39.12
CA MET A 1 -16.59 20.88 -38.92
C MET A 1 -16.11 21.06 -37.48
N TRP A 2 -16.60 22.02 -36.70
CA TRP A 2 -16.12 22.26 -35.32
C TRP A 2 -16.54 21.24 -34.25
N THR A 3 -17.69 20.59 -34.42
CA THR A 3 -18.19 19.58 -33.46
C THR A 3 -17.24 18.39 -33.34
N ILE A 4 -16.58 18.02 -34.45
CA ILE A 4 -15.61 16.91 -34.50
C ILE A 4 -14.37 17.25 -33.65
N LEU A 5 -13.88 18.49 -33.72
CA LEU A 5 -12.73 18.93 -32.93
C LEU A 5 -13.04 18.94 -31.43
N ILE A 6 -14.26 19.37 -31.07
CA ILE A 6 -14.72 19.36 -29.68
C ILE A 6 -14.79 17.92 -29.17
N THR A 7 -15.34 16.99 -29.95
CA THR A 7 -15.41 15.57 -29.54
C THR A 7 -14.03 14.94 -29.36
N ILE A 8 -13.06 15.28 -30.20
CA ILE A 8 -11.69 14.77 -30.09
C ILE A 8 -11.03 15.29 -28.81
N LEU A 9 -11.20 16.58 -28.50
CA LEU A 9 -10.65 17.19 -27.29
C LEU A 9 -11.18 16.53 -26.00
N TRP A 10 -12.48 16.22 -25.95
CA TRP A 10 -13.10 15.54 -24.81
C TRP A 10 -12.58 14.11 -24.61
N VAL A 11 -12.33 13.38 -25.70
CA VAL A 11 -11.75 12.03 -25.65
C VAL A 11 -10.30 12.05 -25.16
N SER A 12 -9.52 13.08 -25.52
CA SER A 12 -8.14 13.22 -25.05
C SER A 12 -8.04 13.55 -23.56
N ILE A 13 -8.99 14.30 -22.98
CA ILE A 13 -9.02 14.62 -21.55
C ILE A 13 -9.35 13.37 -20.69
N SER A 14 -10.26 12.51 -21.15
CA SER A 14 -10.70 11.34 -20.37
C SER A 14 -9.72 10.17 -20.42
N ALA A 15 -8.82 10.16 -21.40
CA ALA A 15 -7.84 9.11 -21.61
C ALA A 15 -6.46 9.43 -21.00
N GLN A 16 -6.37 10.20 -19.91
CA GLN A 16 -5.09 10.34 -19.22
C GLN A 16 -4.64 8.97 -18.69
N PRO A 17 -3.53 8.41 -19.18
CA PRO A 17 -3.00 7.17 -18.65
C PRO A 17 -2.48 7.44 -17.25
N SER A 18 -3.05 6.76 -16.25
CA SER A 18 -2.41 6.69 -14.93
C SER A 18 -1.11 5.91 -15.08
N GLU A 19 0.03 6.56 -14.89
CA GLU A 19 1.32 5.89 -14.76
C GLU A 19 1.33 5.07 -13.45
N GLY A 20 0.72 3.88 -13.51
CA GLY A 20 0.98 2.83 -12.55
C GLY A 20 2.36 2.28 -12.84
N GLY A 21 3.38 2.79 -12.13
CA GLY A 21 4.75 2.34 -12.27
C GLY A 21 4.82 0.82 -12.25
N THR A 22 5.22 0.22 -13.37
CA THR A 22 5.45 -1.23 -13.44
C THR A 22 6.69 -1.51 -12.62
N LEU A 23 6.50 -2.07 -11.42
CA LEU A 23 7.61 -2.46 -10.56
C LEU A 23 8.42 -3.52 -11.30
N THR A 24 9.60 -3.13 -11.80
CA THR A 24 10.57 -4.07 -12.35
C THR A 24 11.04 -4.95 -11.20
N THR A 25 10.51 -6.17 -11.11
CA THR A 25 11.04 -7.19 -10.23
C THR A 25 12.50 -7.41 -10.62
N GLN A 26 13.44 -6.87 -9.84
CA GLN A 26 14.85 -7.18 -10.01
C GLN A 26 15.06 -8.65 -9.65
N ARG A 27 15.16 -9.48 -10.69
CA ARG A 27 15.51 -10.89 -10.53
C ARG A 27 16.98 -10.96 -10.09
N GLY A 28 17.23 -11.51 -8.90
CA GLY A 28 18.59 -11.82 -8.44
C GLY A 28 19.00 -11.20 -7.10
N ILE A 29 18.26 -10.23 -6.56
CA ILE A 29 18.50 -9.73 -5.20
C ILE A 29 17.73 -10.61 -4.21
N PRO A 30 18.40 -11.30 -3.26
CA PRO A 30 17.69 -12.05 -2.24
C PRO A 30 16.88 -11.10 -1.37
N CYS A 31 15.62 -11.46 -1.10
CA CYS A 31 14.78 -10.69 -0.19
C CYS A 31 15.49 -10.51 1.16
N PRO A 32 15.56 -9.29 1.71
CA PRO A 32 16.20 -9.08 3.00
C PRO A 32 15.54 -9.96 4.06
N ARG A 33 16.36 -10.65 4.86
CA ARG A 33 15.92 -11.58 5.90
C ARG A 33 15.32 -10.82 7.09
N VAL A 34 14.14 -10.26 6.93
CA VAL A 34 13.42 -9.56 8.01
C VAL A 34 12.57 -10.56 8.78
N HIS A 35 13.07 -10.90 9.96
CA HIS A 35 12.35 -11.75 10.91
C HIS A 35 11.41 -10.88 11.74
N GLY A 36 10.11 -11.18 11.66
CA GLY A 36 9.10 -10.70 12.60
C GLY A 36 9.16 -9.21 12.91
N ASP A 37 8.83 -8.35 11.94
CA ASP A 37 8.78 -6.88 12.08
C ASP A 37 7.61 -6.43 13.01
N GLY A 38 7.60 -6.92 14.25
CA GLY A 38 6.55 -6.74 15.24
C GLY A 38 5.23 -7.45 14.91
N TRP A 39 5.21 -8.34 13.91
CA TRP A 39 4.02 -9.09 13.50
C TRP A 39 3.79 -10.28 14.44
N LYS A 40 2.77 -10.20 15.31
CA LYS A 40 2.27 -11.34 16.09
C LYS A 40 1.09 -11.95 15.33
N VAL A 41 1.34 -12.97 14.51
CA VAL A 41 0.26 -13.79 13.94
C VAL A 41 -0.39 -14.53 15.12
N GLN A 42 -1.72 -14.53 15.22
CA GLN A 42 -2.37 -15.55 16.03
C GLN A 42 -2.11 -16.90 15.33
N ASN A 43 -1.59 -17.91 16.05
CA ASN A 43 -1.05 -19.18 15.52
C ASN A 43 0.38 -19.11 14.95
N GLN A 44 1.30 -18.48 15.71
CA GLN A 44 2.73 -18.40 15.36
C GLN A 44 3.41 -19.78 15.20
N GLU A 45 2.90 -20.82 15.88
CA GLU A 45 3.37 -22.22 15.79
C GLU A 45 3.27 -22.79 14.36
N GLN A 46 2.25 -22.40 13.59
CA GLN A 46 2.04 -22.89 12.21
C GLN A 46 2.84 -22.12 11.15
N TYR A 47 3.40 -20.95 11.51
CA TYR A 47 3.98 -20.00 10.56
C TYR A 47 5.31 -19.40 11.06
N ALA A 48 6.14 -20.23 11.69
CA ALA A 48 7.38 -19.81 12.34
C ALA A 48 8.45 -19.22 11.40
N ASN A 49 8.35 -19.45 10.08
CA ASN A 49 9.35 -19.03 9.08
C ASN A 49 8.74 -18.15 7.98
N ILE A 50 7.91 -17.19 8.34
CA ILE A 50 7.46 -16.16 7.40
C ILE A 50 8.33 -14.91 7.56
N SER A 51 8.99 -14.53 6.47
CA SER A 51 9.60 -13.20 6.33
C SER A 51 8.55 -12.18 5.89
N GLY A 52 8.64 -10.95 6.37
CA GLY A 52 7.68 -9.92 6.01
C GLY A 52 7.91 -8.59 6.70
N PHE A 53 7.39 -7.53 6.07
CA PHE A 53 7.46 -6.17 6.59
C PHE A 53 6.13 -5.76 7.20
N ASN A 54 6.19 -5.05 8.32
CA ASN A 54 4.99 -4.44 8.90
C ASN A 54 4.84 -3.00 8.40
N LEU A 55 4.02 -2.82 7.37
CA LEU A 55 3.78 -1.52 6.77
C LEU A 55 3.19 -0.51 7.76
N LEU A 56 2.35 -0.94 8.72
CA LEU A 56 1.81 -0.05 9.75
C LEU A 56 2.93 0.59 10.58
N ARG A 57 4.00 -0.18 10.85
CA ARG A 57 5.18 0.29 11.59
C ARG A 57 6.09 1.13 10.71
N ARG A 58 6.41 0.66 9.49
CA ARG A 58 7.31 1.38 8.56
C ARG A 58 6.78 2.76 8.20
N PHE A 59 5.48 2.87 7.92
CA PHE A 59 4.83 4.16 7.68
C PHE A 59 4.46 4.92 8.97
N SER A 60 4.77 4.35 10.16
CA SER A 60 4.43 4.96 11.46
C SER A 60 2.95 5.38 11.55
N LEU A 61 2.06 4.56 10.99
CA LEU A 61 0.64 4.90 10.83
C LEU A 61 -0.04 5.17 12.16
N PHE A 62 0.36 4.48 13.22
CA PHE A 62 -0.19 4.69 14.56
C PHE A 62 0.22 6.00 15.23
N LYS A 63 1.21 6.71 14.71
CA LYS A 63 1.61 8.05 15.17
C LYS A 63 0.89 9.16 14.38
N THR A 64 0.25 8.82 13.27
CA THR A 64 -0.38 9.79 12.38
C THR A 64 -1.79 10.11 12.88
N PRO A 65 -2.14 11.37 13.15
CA PRO A 65 -3.44 11.73 13.74
C PRO A 65 -4.62 11.46 12.81
N ALA A 66 -4.40 11.50 11.49
CA ALA A 66 -5.43 11.19 10.48
C ALA A 66 -5.84 9.70 10.48
N VAL A 67 -5.07 8.83 11.13
CA VAL A 67 -5.27 7.39 11.13
C VAL A 67 -6.11 6.98 12.34
N LYS A 68 -7.30 6.43 12.08
CA LYS A 68 -8.21 5.98 13.14
C LYS A 68 -8.09 4.47 13.34
N LYS A 69 -7.79 4.07 14.57
CA LYS A 69 -7.86 2.66 15.02
C LYS A 69 -9.31 2.28 15.28
N ILE A 70 -9.75 1.18 14.68
CA ILE A 70 -11.08 0.61 14.89
C ILE A 70 -10.86 -0.79 15.46
N LYS A 71 -11.31 -1.03 16.69
CA LYS A 71 -11.29 -2.35 17.30
C LYS A 71 -12.57 -3.08 16.93
N ASN A 72 -12.42 -4.26 16.36
CA ASN A 72 -13.54 -5.17 16.15
C ASN A 72 -13.90 -5.83 17.51
N PRO A 73 -15.18 -6.03 17.86
CA PRO A 73 -15.56 -6.87 18.99
C PRO A 73 -14.89 -8.25 19.01
N THR A 74 -14.52 -8.80 17.84
CA THR A 74 -13.77 -10.08 17.74
C THR A 74 -12.26 -9.96 18.02
N GLY A 75 -11.77 -8.77 18.39
CA GLY A 75 -10.37 -8.55 18.80
C GLY A 75 -9.41 -8.17 17.68
N SER A 76 -9.84 -8.16 16.42
CA SER A 76 -9.02 -7.67 15.30
C SER A 76 -8.89 -6.13 15.31
N LEU A 77 -7.69 -5.64 14.99
CA LEU A 77 -7.41 -4.21 14.90
C LEU A 77 -7.39 -3.78 13.43
N ILE A 78 -8.37 -2.94 13.06
CA ILE A 78 -8.48 -2.36 11.72
C ILE A 78 -8.00 -0.90 11.79
N VAL A 79 -7.31 -0.45 10.74
CA VAL A 79 -6.72 0.88 10.67
C VAL A 79 -7.34 1.64 9.49
N LYS A 80 -8.11 2.69 9.78
CA LYS A 80 -8.68 3.59 8.77
C LYS A 80 -7.67 4.70 8.44
N LEU A 81 -7.17 4.73 7.22
CA LEU A 81 -6.06 5.59 6.78
C LEU A 81 -6.47 7.03 6.40
N GLY A 82 -7.72 7.25 6.01
CA GLY A 82 -8.17 8.58 5.57
C GLY A 82 -7.49 9.01 4.27
N LYS A 83 -7.07 10.29 4.19
CA LYS A 83 -6.39 10.90 3.04
C LYS A 83 -4.85 10.79 3.10
N LEU A 84 -4.32 9.82 3.84
CA LEU A 84 -2.88 9.67 4.01
C LEU A 84 -2.21 9.15 2.73
N SER A 85 -1.21 9.85 2.21
CA SER A 85 -0.36 9.33 1.14
C SER A 85 0.56 8.25 1.68
N LEU A 86 0.41 7.03 1.16
CA LEU A 86 1.26 5.88 1.50
C LEU A 86 2.43 5.71 0.51
N VAL A 87 2.66 6.69 -0.36
CA VAL A 87 3.76 6.61 -1.30
C VAL A 87 5.03 7.05 -0.59
N ARG A 88 5.96 6.11 -0.40
CA ARG A 88 7.34 6.42 -0.03
C ARG A 88 8.27 5.84 -1.08
N PRO A 89 9.30 6.58 -1.50
CA PRO A 89 10.38 5.98 -2.26
C PRO A 89 11.02 4.90 -1.40
N THR A 90 11.15 3.70 -1.96
CA THR A 90 12.03 2.66 -1.44
C THR A 90 13.42 2.92 -2.02
N GLU A 91 14.41 3.16 -1.15
CA GLU A 91 15.83 3.14 -1.55
C GLU A 91 16.31 1.71 -1.79
#